data_AF-A0A2D4NJ32-F1
#
_entry.id   AF-A0A2D4NJ32-F1
#
_cell.length_a   1.000
_cell.length_b   1.000
_cell.length_c   1.000
_cell.angle_alpha   90.00
_cell.angle_beta   90.00
_cell.angle_gamma   90.00
#
_symmetry.space_group_name_H-M   'P 1'
#
loop_
_entity.id
_entity.type
_entity.pdbx_description
1 polymer ?
#
loop_
_entity_poly.entity_id
_entity_poly.type
_entity_poly.pdbx_seq_one_letter_code
_entity_poly.pdbx_strand_id
1 'polypeptide(L)'
;TPFKVLLRTTLDLLQEKDTAQIFADPVNLSEVPDYLEFISKPMDFSTMRKKLESHQYQTLDEFEEDFNLILVNCMRYNSKDTIFHRAAVRLRDLGGAILRHARRQAENIGLDPQVGIHLPESPKTEDFYRFSWEDVDNILVAENRAHLSLEVQLKELLEKLDIVSTMRSSG
;
A
#
# COMPACT_ATOMS: atom_id res chain seq x y z
N THR A 1 10.78 -16.43 4.12
CA THR A 1 11.32 -15.49 5.12
C THR A 1 10.17 -14.76 5.78
N PRO A 2 10.35 -14.17 6.99
CA PRO A 2 9.33 -13.33 7.63
C PRO A 2 8.82 -12.21 6.68
N PHE A 3 9.72 -11.61 5.91
CA PHE A 3 9.37 -10.64 4.87
C PHE A 3 8.42 -11.19 3.81
N LYS A 4 8.70 -12.39 3.27
CA LYS A 4 7.81 -13.04 2.30
C LYS A 4 6.40 -13.31 2.87
N VAL A 5 6.32 -13.68 4.15
CA VAL A 5 5.02 -13.88 4.84
C VAL A 5 4.27 -12.56 4.94
N LEU A 6 4.95 -11.47 5.35
CA LEU A 6 4.39 -10.13 5.38
C LEU A 6 3.84 -9.71 4.01
N LEU A 7 4.63 -9.85 2.94
CA LEU A 7 4.18 -9.51 1.58
C LEU A 7 2.98 -10.34 1.14
N ARG A 8 2.95 -11.64 1.49
CA ARG A 8 1.86 -12.52 1.11
C ARG A 8 0.56 -12.12 1.80
N THR A 9 0.60 -11.89 3.11
CA THR A 9 -0.54 -11.37 3.88
C THR A 9 -1.00 -10.01 3.35
N THR A 10 -0.07 -9.13 3.03
CA THR A 10 -0.38 -7.81 2.46
C THR A 10 -1.08 -7.95 1.11
N LEU A 11 -0.58 -8.81 0.22
CA LEU A 11 -1.19 -9.08 -1.09
C LEU A 11 -2.59 -9.68 -0.94
N ASP A 12 -2.78 -10.64 -0.02
CA ASP A 12 -4.09 -11.24 0.26
C ASP A 12 -5.09 -10.16 0.70
N LEU A 13 -4.71 -9.27 1.63
CA LEU A 13 -5.55 -8.16 2.10
C LEU A 13 -5.90 -7.16 0.99
N LEU A 14 -4.96 -6.88 0.07
CA LEU A 14 -5.22 -6.02 -1.08
C LEU A 14 -6.22 -6.67 -2.05
N GLN A 15 -6.07 -7.96 -2.34
CA GLN A 15 -6.98 -8.71 -3.21
C GLN A 15 -8.39 -8.80 -2.62
N GLU A 16 -8.53 -8.94 -1.30
CA GLU A 16 -9.84 -8.90 -0.63
C GLU A 16 -10.59 -7.58 -0.87
N LYS A 17 -9.88 -6.48 -1.13
CA LYS A 17 -10.52 -5.19 -1.47
C LYS A 17 -10.98 -5.12 -2.92
N ASP A 18 -10.50 -5.99 -3.79
CA ASP A 18 -10.96 -6.14 -5.17
C ASP A 18 -12.08 -7.20 -5.28
N THR A 19 -13.23 -6.91 -4.68
CA THR A 19 -14.38 -7.83 -4.60
C THR A 19 -14.95 -8.23 -5.96
N ALA A 20 -14.73 -7.43 -7.00
CA ALA A 20 -15.19 -7.69 -8.36
C ALA A 20 -14.13 -8.40 -9.22
N GLN A 21 -12.95 -8.69 -8.66
CA GLN A 21 -11.83 -9.33 -9.35
C GLN A 21 -11.40 -8.59 -10.63
N ILE A 22 -11.51 -7.25 -10.63
CA ILE A 22 -11.16 -6.41 -11.79
C ILE A 22 -9.64 -6.45 -12.06
N PHE A 23 -8.84 -6.60 -11.01
CA PHE A 23 -7.37 -6.52 -11.05
C PHE A 23 -6.70 -7.87 -10.78
N ALA A 24 -7.50 -8.95 -10.74
CA ALA A 24 -7.04 -10.28 -10.36
C ALA A 24 -6.02 -10.84 -11.37
N ASP A 25 -6.29 -10.68 -12.66
CA ASP A 25 -5.54 -11.25 -13.78
C ASP A 25 -5.13 -10.17 -14.79
N PRO A 26 -4.16 -10.46 -15.69
CA PRO A 26 -3.76 -9.51 -16.74
C PRO A 26 -4.94 -9.13 -17.65
N VAL A 27 -4.94 -7.89 -18.13
CA VAL A 27 -5.92 -7.44 -19.13
C VAL A 27 -5.84 -8.33 -20.37
N ASN A 28 -7.00 -8.86 -20.81
CA ASN A 28 -7.08 -9.72 -21.97
C ASN A 28 -6.93 -8.91 -23.27
N LEU A 29 -5.79 -9.03 -23.94
CA LEU A 29 -5.51 -8.30 -25.18
C LEU A 29 -6.36 -8.75 -26.38
N SER A 30 -7.01 -9.92 -26.34
CA SER A 30 -7.99 -10.25 -27.38
C SER A 30 -9.29 -9.47 -27.23
N GLU A 31 -9.64 -9.08 -26.00
CA GLU A 31 -10.80 -8.26 -25.68
C GLU A 31 -10.48 -6.76 -25.72
N VAL A 32 -9.24 -6.39 -25.40
CA VAL A 32 -8.76 -5.01 -25.35
C VAL A 32 -7.47 -4.85 -26.18
N PRO A 33 -7.56 -4.86 -27.52
CA PRO A 33 -6.37 -4.95 -28.39
C PRO A 33 -5.46 -3.73 -28.36
N ASP A 34 -6.01 -2.55 -28.06
CA ASP A 34 -5.29 -1.27 -28.03
C ASP A 34 -4.61 -0.99 -26.68
N TYR A 35 -4.76 -1.86 -25.67
CA TYR A 35 -4.31 -1.60 -24.30
C TYR A 35 -2.81 -1.24 -24.22
N LEU A 36 -1.98 -1.96 -24.99
CA LEU A 36 -0.53 -1.77 -24.99
C LEU A 36 -0.08 -0.53 -25.77
N GLU A 37 -0.96 0.12 -26.54
CA GLU A 37 -0.68 1.41 -27.16
C GLU A 37 -0.63 2.53 -26.10
N PHE A 38 -1.41 2.40 -25.03
CA PHE A 38 -1.53 3.40 -23.97
C PHE A 38 -0.78 3.04 -22.68
N ILE A 39 -0.62 1.74 -22.41
CA ILE A 39 -0.06 1.19 -21.18
C ILE A 39 1.23 0.42 -21.46
N SER A 40 2.35 1.00 -21.04
CA SER A 40 3.68 0.44 -21.32
C SER A 40 4.09 -0.72 -20.39
N LYS A 41 3.59 -0.73 -19.15
CA LYS A 41 3.94 -1.74 -18.15
C LYS A 41 2.67 -2.30 -17.48
N PRO A 42 1.98 -3.27 -18.10
CA PRO A 42 0.84 -3.95 -17.47
C PRO A 42 1.21 -4.59 -16.14
N MET A 43 0.28 -4.59 -15.19
CA MET A 43 0.43 -5.25 -13.89
C MET A 43 -0.95 -5.68 -13.37
N ASP A 44 -0.97 -6.74 -12.58
CA ASP A 44 -2.15 -7.36 -11.98
C ASP A 44 -1.74 -8.19 -10.75
N PHE A 45 -2.72 -8.60 -9.93
CA PHE A 45 -2.42 -9.33 -8.70
C PHE A 45 -1.85 -10.73 -8.93
N SER A 46 -2.22 -11.44 -10.00
CA SER A 46 -1.63 -12.74 -10.35
C SER A 46 -0.15 -12.60 -10.69
N THR A 47 0.22 -11.55 -11.41
CA THR A 47 1.60 -11.22 -11.78
C THR A 47 2.39 -10.82 -10.54
N MET A 48 1.84 -9.96 -9.68
CA MET A 48 2.46 -9.64 -8.38
C MET A 48 2.68 -10.89 -7.54
N ARG A 49 1.72 -11.82 -7.49
CA ARG A 49 1.84 -13.08 -6.75
C ARG A 49 2.97 -13.95 -7.30
N LYS A 50 3.10 -14.06 -8.62
CA LYS A 50 4.21 -14.78 -9.26
C LYS A 50 5.56 -14.14 -8.89
N LYS A 51 5.69 -12.82 -8.99
CA LYS A 51 6.91 -12.09 -8.59
C LYS A 51 7.28 -12.33 -7.12
N LEU A 52 6.29 -12.26 -6.22
CA LEU A 52 6.45 -12.54 -4.80
C LEU A 52 6.95 -13.97 -4.56
N GLU A 53 6.30 -14.97 -5.15
CA GLU A 53 6.66 -16.37 -4.93
C GLU A 53 8.03 -16.72 -5.51
N SER A 54 8.43 -16.04 -6.58
CA SER A 54 9.77 -16.09 -7.18
C SER A 54 10.82 -15.22 -6.48
N HIS A 55 10.51 -14.61 -5.32
CA HIS A 55 11.44 -13.77 -4.54
C HIS A 55 11.99 -12.56 -5.31
N GLN A 56 11.19 -11.97 -6.21
CA GLN A 56 11.59 -10.81 -7.00
C GLN A 56 11.40 -9.47 -6.27
N TYR A 57 10.72 -9.47 -5.12
CA TYR A 57 10.62 -8.30 -4.26
C TYR A 57 11.65 -8.40 -3.13
N GLN A 58 12.62 -7.50 -3.17
CA GLN A 58 13.64 -7.32 -2.13
C GLN A 58 13.17 -6.28 -1.10
N THR A 59 12.35 -5.33 -1.53
CA THR A 59 11.88 -4.20 -0.70
C THR A 59 10.36 -4.09 -0.72
N LEU A 60 9.78 -3.43 0.29
CA LEU A 60 8.35 -3.09 0.28
C LEU A 60 8.03 -2.08 -0.82
N ASP A 61 8.99 -1.23 -1.18
CA ASP A 61 8.82 -0.21 -2.20
C ASP A 61 8.65 -0.84 -3.59
N GLU A 62 9.42 -1.88 -3.93
CA GLU A 62 9.25 -2.62 -5.20
C GLU A 62 7.86 -3.30 -5.29
N PHE A 63 7.34 -3.80 -4.17
CA PHE A 63 5.99 -4.37 -4.09
C PHE A 63 4.92 -3.28 -4.24
N GLU A 64 5.08 -2.15 -3.57
CA GLU A 64 4.18 -1.00 -3.63
C GLU A 64 4.18 -0.34 -5.02
N GLU A 65 5.32 -0.27 -5.70
CA GLU A 65 5.42 0.20 -7.09
C GLU A 65 4.55 -0.61 -8.05
N ASP A 66 4.59 -1.94 -7.96
CA ASP A 66 3.75 -2.81 -8.79
C ASP A 66 2.26 -2.67 -8.46
N PHE A 67 1.90 -2.55 -7.17
CA PHE A 67 0.53 -2.24 -6.78
C PHE A 67 0.06 -0.90 -7.37
N ASN A 68 0.91 0.12 -7.32
CA ASN A 68 0.61 1.43 -7.89
C ASN A 68 0.49 1.38 -9.43
N LEU A 69 1.25 0.50 -10.11
CA LEU A 69 1.07 0.28 -11.55
C LEU A 69 -0.32 -0.23 -11.88
N ILE A 70 -0.89 -1.17 -11.10
CA ILE A 70 -2.27 -1.65 -11.31
C ILE A 70 -3.25 -0.46 -11.35
N LEU A 71 -3.12 0.44 -10.36
CA LEU A 71 -4.04 1.56 -10.17
C LEU A 71 -3.83 2.64 -11.24
N VAL A 72 -2.59 3.06 -11.47
CA VAL A 72 -2.25 4.12 -12.42
C VAL A 72 -2.58 3.70 -13.85
N ASN A 73 -2.30 2.45 -14.23
CA ASN A 73 -2.67 1.95 -15.54
C ASN A 73 -4.19 1.95 -15.74
N CYS A 74 -4.93 1.46 -14.75
CA CYS A 74 -6.39 1.46 -14.81
C CYS A 74 -6.96 2.87 -14.95
N MET A 75 -6.49 3.82 -14.14
CA MET A 75 -6.95 5.22 -14.17
C MET A 75 -6.51 5.98 -15.42
N ARG A 76 -5.40 5.57 -16.05
CA ARG A 76 -4.89 6.15 -17.30
C ARG A 76 -5.69 5.66 -18.51
N TYR A 77 -5.97 4.36 -18.57
CA TYR A 77 -6.71 3.76 -19.69
C TYR A 77 -8.22 4.08 -19.61
N ASN A 78 -8.79 4.05 -18.40
CA ASN A 78 -10.24 4.20 -18.21
C ASN A 78 -10.63 5.62 -17.79
N SER A 79 -11.69 6.14 -18.41
CA SER A 79 -12.30 7.42 -18.02
C SER A 79 -12.88 7.42 -16.60
N LYS A 80 -12.92 8.59 -15.96
CA LYS A 80 -13.31 8.77 -14.53
C LYS A 80 -14.74 8.34 -14.21
N ASP A 81 -15.61 8.31 -15.21
CA ASP A 81 -17.02 7.91 -15.14
C ASP A 81 -17.23 6.40 -15.28
N THR A 82 -16.18 5.62 -15.51
CA THR A 82 -16.26 4.16 -15.61
C THR A 82 -16.23 3.48 -14.23
N ILE A 83 -16.76 2.26 -14.17
CA ILE A 83 -16.67 1.41 -12.96
C ILE A 83 -15.21 1.07 -12.62
N PHE A 84 -14.36 0.90 -13.64
CA PHE A 84 -12.95 0.52 -13.48
C PHE A 84 -12.16 1.62 -12.81
N HIS A 85 -12.31 2.87 -13.28
CA HIS A 85 -11.62 4.01 -12.68
C HIS A 85 -12.06 4.22 -11.22
N ARG A 86 -13.37 4.14 -10.94
CA ARG A 86 -13.86 4.23 -9.56
C ARG A 86 -13.36 3.09 -8.66
N ALA A 87 -13.27 1.87 -9.20
CA ALA A 87 -12.71 0.73 -8.48
C ALA A 87 -11.23 0.95 -8.14
N ALA A 88 -10.43 1.47 -9.09
CA ALA A 88 -9.02 1.79 -8.85
C ALA A 88 -8.86 2.88 -7.79
N VAL A 89 -9.67 3.95 -7.83
CA VAL A 89 -9.64 5.00 -6.80
C VAL A 89 -9.97 4.43 -5.41
N ARG A 90 -11.02 3.61 -5.30
CA ARG A 90 -11.39 2.97 -4.03
C ARG A 90 -10.28 2.04 -3.52
N LEU A 91 -9.69 1.24 -4.42
CA LEU A 91 -8.62 0.31 -4.07
C LEU A 91 -7.34 1.05 -3.67
N ARG A 92 -7.02 2.19 -4.28
CA ARG A 92 -5.91 3.07 -3.86
C ARG A 92 -6.07 3.51 -2.41
N ASP A 93 -7.25 3.99 -2.04
CA ASP A 93 -7.47 4.56 -0.72
C ASP A 93 -7.42 3.47 0.38
N LEU A 94 -8.09 2.32 0.13
CA LEU A 94 -8.05 1.17 1.04
C LEU A 94 -6.67 0.50 1.10
N GLY A 95 -6.04 0.36 -0.07
CA GLY A 95 -4.73 -0.27 -0.22
C GLY A 95 -3.62 0.55 0.41
N GLY A 96 -3.71 1.88 0.36
CA GLY A 96 -2.78 2.78 1.05
C GLY A 96 -2.74 2.53 2.56
N ALA A 97 -3.89 2.30 3.20
CA ALA A 97 -3.94 1.96 4.63
C ALA A 97 -3.29 0.60 4.92
N ILE A 98 -3.54 -0.39 4.07
CA ILE A 98 -2.94 -1.73 4.18
C ILE A 98 -1.41 -1.65 4.04
N LEU A 99 -0.90 -0.89 3.07
CA LEU A 99 0.53 -0.73 2.82
C LEU A 99 1.23 0.03 3.95
N ARG A 100 0.62 1.10 4.48
CA ARG A 100 1.15 1.80 5.66
C ARG A 100 1.23 0.89 6.87
N HIS A 101 0.22 0.04 7.09
CA HIS A 101 0.27 -0.97 8.15
C HIS A 101 1.39 -1.99 7.93
N ALA A 102 1.55 -2.51 6.70
CA ALA A 102 2.63 -3.43 6.37
C ALA A 102 4.03 -2.82 6.60
N ARG A 103 4.20 -1.52 6.29
CA ARG A 103 5.45 -0.78 6.53
C ARG A 103 5.81 -0.71 8.01
N ARG A 104 4.84 -0.37 8.86
CA ARG A 104 5.02 -0.42 10.33
C ARG A 104 5.41 -1.83 10.80
N GLN A 105 4.76 -2.87 10.26
CA GLN A 105 5.11 -4.26 10.60
C GLN A 105 6.53 -4.64 10.15
N ALA A 106 6.99 -4.16 8.99
CA ALA A 106 8.35 -4.44 8.51
C ALA A 106 9.42 -3.82 9.44
N GLU A 107 9.23 -2.56 9.86
CA GLU A 107 10.10 -1.88 10.84
C GLU A 107 10.14 -2.67 12.16
N ASN A 108 8.98 -3.17 12.61
CA ASN A 108 8.84 -3.93 13.85
C ASN A 108 9.50 -5.32 13.83
N ILE A 109 9.65 -5.94 12.66
CA ILE A 109 10.34 -7.23 12.49
C ILE A 109 11.87 -7.01 12.40
N GLY A 110 12.31 -5.75 12.40
CA GLY A 110 13.71 -5.37 12.23
C GLY A 110 14.21 -5.70 10.84
N LEU A 111 13.37 -5.55 9.81
CA LEU A 111 13.77 -5.73 8.42
C LEU A 111 14.27 -4.40 7.90
N ASP A 112 15.51 -4.35 7.40
CA ASP A 112 15.97 -3.21 6.61
C ASP A 112 15.27 -3.26 5.24
N PRO A 113 14.40 -2.27 4.93
CA PRO A 113 13.65 -2.27 3.69
C PRO A 113 14.52 -2.02 2.46
N GLN A 114 15.82 -1.68 2.58
CA GLN A 114 16.72 -1.49 1.45
C GLN A 114 17.57 -2.73 1.10
N VAL A 115 17.79 -3.66 2.03
CA VAL A 115 18.75 -4.77 1.84
C VAL A 115 18.21 -6.16 2.18
N GLY A 116 17.00 -6.26 2.77
CA GLY A 116 16.35 -7.56 3.02
C GLY A 116 17.03 -8.41 4.11
N ILE A 117 17.86 -7.80 4.96
CA ILE A 117 18.54 -8.41 6.11
C ILE A 117 18.14 -7.68 7.40
N HIS A 118 18.36 -8.34 8.55
CA HIS A 118 18.02 -7.82 9.87
C HIS A 118 18.72 -6.48 10.15
N LEU A 119 18.01 -5.53 10.75
CA LEU A 119 18.60 -4.35 11.36
C LEU A 119 19.66 -4.79 12.40
N PRO A 120 20.78 -4.06 12.53
CA PRO A 120 21.85 -4.40 13.50
C PRO A 120 21.37 -4.44 14.95
N GLU A 121 20.28 -3.73 15.25
CA GLU A 121 19.65 -3.69 16.58
C GLU A 121 18.23 -4.24 16.50
N SER A 122 17.87 -5.10 17.47
CA SER A 122 16.49 -5.53 17.65
C SER A 122 15.59 -4.31 17.92
N PRO A 123 14.41 -4.21 17.29
CA PRO A 123 13.47 -3.14 17.56
C PRO A 123 13.13 -3.08 19.05
N LYS A 124 13.29 -1.91 19.67
CA LYS A 124 12.91 -1.70 21.08
C LYS A 124 11.39 -1.77 21.18
N THR A 125 10.87 -2.78 21.87
CA THR A 125 9.43 -3.03 22.05
C THR A 125 8.70 -1.94 22.84
N GLU A 126 9.42 -0.99 23.47
CA GLU A 126 8.85 0.03 24.34
C GLU A 126 8.20 1.23 23.62
N ASP A 127 8.58 1.53 22.37
CA ASP A 127 8.01 2.68 21.63
C ASP A 127 6.68 2.34 20.91
N PHE A 128 6.27 1.07 20.92
CA PHE A 128 5.14 0.54 20.15
C PHE A 128 3.77 1.10 20.57
N TYR A 129 3.67 1.62 21.79
CA TYR A 129 2.47 2.26 22.33
C TYR A 129 2.73 3.70 22.77
N ARG A 130 3.72 4.38 22.20
CA ARG A 130 3.84 5.84 22.37
C ARG A 130 2.89 6.56 21.41
N PHE A 131 1.62 6.18 21.46
CA PHE A 131 0.53 6.92 20.88
C PHE A 131 -0.12 7.72 22.02
N SER A 132 0.09 9.03 22.03
CA SER A 132 -0.74 9.93 22.84
C SER A 132 -1.86 10.49 21.98
N TRP A 133 -3.06 10.63 22.56
CA TRP A 133 -4.11 11.44 21.94
C TRP A 133 -3.64 12.88 21.67
N GLU A 134 -2.68 13.36 22.47
CA GLU A 134 -2.01 14.65 22.24
C GLU A 134 -1.28 14.68 20.89
N ASP A 135 -0.70 13.58 20.41
CA ASP A 135 -0.04 13.55 19.11
C ASP A 135 -1.05 13.65 17.96
N VAL A 136 -2.28 13.13 18.16
CA VAL A 136 -3.38 13.27 17.20
C VAL A 136 -3.87 14.71 17.22
N ASP A 137 -4.17 15.24 18.40
CA ASP A 137 -4.68 16.60 18.54
C ASP A 137 -3.68 17.64 18.01
N ASN A 138 -2.40 17.46 18.31
CA ASN A 138 -1.33 18.32 17.81
C ASN A 138 -1.23 18.31 16.29
N ILE A 139 -1.36 17.14 15.66
CA ILE A 139 -1.23 17.03 14.20
C ILE A 139 -2.45 17.57 13.48
N LEU A 140 -3.62 17.59 14.11
CA LEU A 140 -4.86 18.08 13.51
C LEU A 140 -4.83 19.61 13.36
N VAL A 141 -4.12 20.32 14.24
CA VAL A 141 -3.89 21.76 14.16
C VAL A 141 -2.98 22.06 12.96
N ALA A 142 -3.53 22.75 11.95
CA ALA A 142 -2.82 23.04 10.70
C ALA A 142 -1.52 23.84 10.89
N GLU A 143 -1.49 24.75 11.88
CA GLU A 143 -0.32 25.56 12.21
C GLU A 143 0.88 24.70 12.64
N ASN A 144 0.63 23.62 13.37
CA ASN A 144 1.67 22.73 13.87
C ASN A 144 2.37 21.94 12.76
N ARG A 145 1.71 21.73 11.61
CA ARG A 145 2.26 21.01 10.45
C ARG A 145 2.56 21.91 9.26
N ALA A 146 2.39 23.23 9.39
CA ALA A 146 2.59 24.19 8.30
C ALA A 146 4.03 24.26 7.80
N HIS A 147 4.99 23.80 8.60
CA HIS A 147 6.41 23.73 8.25
C HIS A 147 6.77 22.54 7.35
N LEU A 148 5.88 21.57 7.18
CA LEU A 148 6.09 20.36 6.38
C LEU A 148 5.55 20.53 4.96
N SER A 149 6.11 19.80 4.00
CA SER A 149 5.55 19.75 2.64
C SER A 149 4.16 19.12 2.65
N LEU A 150 3.32 19.43 1.65
CA LEU A 150 1.96 18.87 1.57
C LEU A 150 1.94 17.33 1.50
N GLU A 151 2.95 16.74 0.89
CA GLU A 151 3.11 15.29 0.81
C GLU A 151 3.39 14.68 2.19
N VAL A 152 4.29 15.29 2.96
CA VAL A 152 4.61 14.86 4.33
C VAL A 152 3.41 15.06 5.26
N GLN A 153 2.71 16.20 5.14
CA GLN A 153 1.48 16.46 5.89
C GLN A 153 0.41 15.40 5.61
N LEU A 154 0.22 15.03 4.34
CA LEU A 154 -0.75 14.01 3.96
C LEU A 154 -0.38 12.64 4.54
N LYS A 155 0.90 12.26 4.45
CA LYS A 155 1.40 11.00 5.01
C LYS A 155 1.11 10.92 6.52
N GLU A 156 1.48 11.96 7.24
CA GLU A 156 1.28 12.07 8.69
C GLU A 156 -0.20 11.98 9.09
N LEU A 157 -1.08 12.69 8.39
CA LEU A 157 -2.52 12.66 8.67
C LEU A 157 -3.14 11.28 8.38
N LEU A 158 -2.73 10.64 7.29
CA LEU A 158 -3.19 9.30 6.94
C LEU A 158 -2.71 8.27 7.98
N GLU A 159 -1.49 8.41 8.50
CA GLU A 159 -0.99 7.54 9.56
C GLU A 159 -1.82 7.64 10.84
N LYS A 160 -2.15 8.86 11.28
CA LYS A 160 -2.99 9.07 12.46
C LYS A 160 -4.43 8.58 12.23
N LEU A 161 -4.99 8.78 11.04
CA LEU A 161 -6.31 8.27 10.67
C LEU A 161 -6.38 6.74 10.76
N ASP A 162 -5.35 6.03 10.28
CA ASP A 162 -5.30 4.58 10.36
C ASP A 162 -5.31 4.11 11.83
N ILE A 163 -4.51 4.74 12.69
CA ILE A 163 -4.40 4.37 14.11
C ILE A 163 -5.73 4.57 14.84
N VAL A 164 -6.41 5.70 14.62
CA VAL A 164 -7.71 5.96 15.24
C VAL A 164 -8.78 4.97 14.74
N SER A 165 -8.71 4.60 13.45
CA SER A 165 -9.67 3.67 12.84
C SER A 165 -9.52 2.25 13.38
N THR A 166 -8.31 1.77 13.63
CA THR A 166 -8.08 0.44 14.23
C THR A 166 -8.56 0.37 15.67
N MET A 167 -8.37 1.44 16.46
CA MET A 167 -8.86 1.52 17.84
C MET A 167 -10.39 1.45 17.94
N ARG A 168 -11.13 2.03 16.98
CA ARG A 168 -12.60 1.98 16.97
C ARG A 168 -13.17 0.61 16.60
N SER A 169 -12.41 -0.23 15.91
CA SER A 169 -12.84 -1.59 15.52
C SER A 169 -12.62 -2.66 16.59
N SER A 170 -11.96 -2.32 17.70
CA SER A 170 -11.66 -3.25 18.81
C SER A 170 -12.61 -3.11 20.01
N GLY A 171 -13.69 -2.33 19.88
CA GLY A 171 -14.70 -2.08 20.92
C GLY A 171 -16.06 -2.67 20.60
#